data_AF-A0A5K1C6S5-F1
#
_entry.id   AF-A0A5K1C6S5-F1
#
_cell.length_a   1.000
_cell.length_b   1.000
_cell.length_c   1.000
_cell.angle_alpha   90.00
_cell.angle_beta   90.00
_cell.angle_gamma   90.00
#
_symmetry.space_group_name_H-M   'P 1'
#
loop_
_entity.id
_entity.type
_entity.pdbx_description
1 polymer ?
#
loop_
_entity_poly.entity_id
_entity_poly.type
_entity_poly.pdbx_seq_one_letter_code
_entity_poly.pdbx_strand_id
1 'polypeptide(L)' 'PHNQFYGSIPEFLGNLFVLKGINLYGNRLTGTIPITFANLSKQEFLDIGQKSYAREHSFR' A
#
# COMPACT_ATOMS: atom_id res chain seq x y z
N PRO A 1 3.88 6.97 10.21
CA PRO A 1 2.64 6.54 10.91
C PRO A 1 2.55 5.01 10.97
N HIS A 2 2.38 4.41 12.15
CA HIS A 2 2.21 2.96 12.32
C HIS A 2 0.76 2.67 12.69
N ASN A 3 -0.05 2.31 11.68
CA ASN A 3 -1.41 1.81 11.89
C ASN A 3 -1.44 0.29 11.67
N GLN A 4 -2.46 -0.38 12.21
CA GLN A 4 -2.62 -1.84 12.11
C GLN A 4 -3.67 -2.24 11.06
N PHE A 5 -3.87 -1.43 10.01
CA PHE A 5 -4.84 -1.77 8.98
C PHE A 5 -4.46 -3.06 8.27
N TYR A 6 -5.46 -3.92 8.04
CA TYR A 6 -5.31 -5.25 7.45
C TYR A 6 -6.33 -5.46 6.33
N GLY A 7 -6.09 -6.44 5.48
CA GLY A 7 -6.91 -6.72 4.30
C GLY A 7 -6.47 -5.94 3.06
N SER A 8 -7.28 -5.98 2.01
CA SER A 8 -6.98 -5.41 0.69
C SER A 8 -7.12 -3.89 0.66
N ILE A 9 -6.34 -3.24 -0.19
CA ILE A 9 -6.53 -1.82 -0.53
C ILE A 9 -7.86 -1.69 -1.31
N PRO A 10 -8.80 -0.84 -0.87
CA PRO A 10 -10.06 -0.65 -1.59
C PRO A 10 -9.87 0.03 -2.96
N GLU A 11 -10.59 -0.43 -3.98
CA GLU A 11 -10.46 0.11 -5.35
C GLU A 11 -10.87 1.59 -5.47
N PHE A 12 -11.79 2.05 -4.62
CA PHE A 12 -12.29 3.43 -4.66
C PHE A 12 -11.19 4.46 -4.39
N LEU A 13 -10.10 4.06 -3.71
CA LEU A 13 -8.96 4.95 -3.45
C LEU A 13 -8.28 5.41 -4.76
N GLY A 14 -8.33 4.59 -5.82
CA GLY A 14 -7.83 4.96 -7.14
C GLY A 14 -8.67 6.00 -7.87
N ASN A 15 -9.89 6.29 -7.40
CA ASN A 15 -10.78 7.31 -7.97
C ASN A 15 -10.65 8.67 -7.28
N LEU A 16 -9.71 8.82 -6.34
CA LEU A 16 -9.47 10.07 -5.63
C LEU A 16 -8.50 10.96 -6.44
N PHE A 17 -9.01 11.56 -7.53
CA PHE A 17 -8.21 12.30 -8.52
C PHE A 17 -7.47 13.55 -7.98
N VAL A 18 -7.88 14.05 -6.81
CA VAL A 18 -7.27 15.23 -6.15
C VAL A 18 -6.24 14.86 -5.08
N LEU A 19 -5.99 13.56 -4.90
CA LEU A 19 -5.13 13.06 -3.83
C LEU A 19 -3.66 13.26 -4.21
N LYS A 20 -2.95 14.09 -3.44
CA LYS A 20 -1.55 14.47 -3.73
C LYS A 20 -0.52 13.41 -3.33
N GLY A 21 -0.83 12.64 -2.29
CA GLY A 21 -0.03 11.49 -1.91
C GLY A 21 -0.70 10.64 -0.83
N ILE A 22 -0.41 9.35 -0.85
CA ILE A 22 -0.90 8.38 0.12
C ILE A 22 0.29 7.62 0.71
N ASN A 23 0.30 7.49 2.03
CA ASN A 23 1.30 6.73 2.76
C ASN A 23 0.60 5.56 3.46
N LEU A 24 0.77 4.36 2.89
CA LEU A 24 0.27 3.11 3.46
C LEU A 24 1.37 2.29 4.14
N TYR A 25 2.58 2.85 4.23
CA TYR A 25 3.73 2.20 4.84
C TYR A 25 3.45 1.79 6.28
N GLY A 26 3.95 0.61 6.65
CA GLY A 26 3.88 0.12 8.02
C GLY A 26 2.52 -0.41 8.46
N ASN A 27 1.60 -0.66 7.53
CA ASN A 27 0.36 -1.41 7.76
C ASN A 27 0.53 -2.92 7.48
N ARG A 28 -0.52 -3.71 7.73
CA ARG A 28 -0.60 -5.16 7.46
C ARG A 28 -1.52 -5.47 6.29
N LEU A 29 -1.50 -4.60 5.27
CA LEU A 29 -2.32 -4.76 4.08
C LEU A 29 -1.87 -5.99 3.28
N THR A 30 -2.83 -6.72 2.74
CA THR A 30 -2.64 -7.94 1.95
C THR A 30 -3.30 -7.80 0.58
N GLY A 31 -3.11 -8.78 -0.32
CA GLY A 31 -3.65 -8.70 -1.68
C GLY A 31 -2.82 -7.81 -2.62
N THR A 32 -3.42 -7.42 -3.75
CA THR A 32 -2.76 -6.63 -4.79
C THR A 32 -3.11 -5.15 -4.70
N ILE A 33 -2.27 -4.31 -5.30
CA ILE A 33 -2.61 -2.90 -5.52
C ILE A 33 -3.72 -2.85 -6.57
N PRO A 34 -4.85 -2.15 -6.33
CA PRO A 34 -5.93 -2.06 -7.29
C PRO A 34 -5.48 -1.43 -8.61
N ILE A 35 -5.98 -1.93 -9.73
CA ILE A 35 -5.68 -1.36 -11.06
C ILE A 35 -6.12 0.10 -11.17
N THR A 36 -7.13 0.51 -10.40
CA THR A 36 -7.60 1.90 -10.32
C THR A 36 -6.52 2.87 -9.83
N PHE A 37 -5.46 2.39 -9.17
CA PHE A 37 -4.31 3.25 -8.81
C PHE A 37 -3.51 3.69 -10.05
N ALA A 38 -3.68 3.04 -11.20
CA ALA A 38 -3.18 3.55 -12.48
C ALA A 38 -3.82 4.90 -12.87
N ASN A 39 -5.03 5.19 -12.37
CA ASN A 39 -5.69 6.49 -12.58
C ASN A 39 -5.08 7.61 -11.74
N LEU A 40 -4.23 7.29 -10.76
CA LEU A 40 -3.54 8.24 -9.90
C LEU A 40 -2.28 8.83 -10.56
N SER A 41 -2.26 8.93 -11.90
CA SER A 41 -1.13 9.39 -12.73
C SER A 41 -0.62 10.81 -12.45
N LYS A 42 -1.26 11.54 -11.54
CA LYS A 42 -0.87 12.89 -11.08
C LYS A 42 -0.36 12.94 -9.63
N GLN A 43 -0.15 11.79 -8.97
CA GLN A 43 0.37 11.77 -7.61
C GLN A 43 1.82 12.27 -7.56
N GLU A 44 2.10 13.17 -6.61
CA GLU A 44 3.46 13.65 -6.34
C GLU A 44 4.25 12.57 -5.57
N PHE A 45 3.57 11.71 -4.81
CA PHE A 45 4.19 10.69 -3.97
C PHE A 45 3.24 9.49 -3.70
N LEU A 46 3.76 8.27 -3.85
CA LEU A 46 3.06 7.01 -3.51
C LEU A 46 4.01 6.08 -2.75
N ASP A 47 3.72 5.79 -1.49
CA ASP A 47 4.45 4.80 -0.68
C ASP A 47 3.50 3.68 -0.20
N ILE A 48 3.74 2.51 -0.77
CA ILE A 48 2.98 1.26 -0.59
C ILE A 48 3.87 0.15 0.00
N GLY A 49 5.04 0.49 0.53
CA GLY A 49 6.05 -0.49 0.93
C GLY A 49 5.52 -1.58 1.88
N GLN A 50 5.69 -2.84 1.49
CA GLN A 50 5.52 -3.98 2.38
C GLN A 50 6.70 -4.03 3.36
N LYS A 51 6.41 -4.21 4.65
CA LYS A 51 7.43 -4.79 5.55
C LYS A 51 7.58 -6.26 5.17
N SER A 52 8.54 -6.57 4.31
CA SER A 52 9.07 -7.93 4.24
C SER A 52 9.76 -8.20 5.57
N TYR A 53 9.08 -8.90 6.49
CA TYR A 53 9.83 -9.64 7.49
C TYR A 53 10.55 -10.72 6.71
N ALA A 54 11.85 -10.54 6.51
CA ALA A 54 12.73 -11.60 6.07
C ALA A 54 12.41 -12.81 6.94
N ARG A 55 11.94 -13.90 6.33
CA ARG A 55 11.90 -15.20 7.01
C ARG A 55 13.35 -15.54 7.32
N GLU A 56 13.79 -15.26 8.54
CA GLU A 56 14.88 -15.99 9.16
C GLU A 56 14.35 -17.41 9.42
N HIS A 57 14.40 -18.25 8.38
CA HIS A 57 14.58 -19.68 8.59
C HIS A 57 16.05 -19.98 8.35
N SER A 58 16.88 -19.64 9.36
CA SER A 58 18.08 -20.42 9.61
C SER A 58 17.61 -21.84 9.88
N PHE A 59 17.78 -22.73 8.91
CA PHE A 59 17.72 -24.15 9.18
C PHE A 59 18.88 -24.48 10.12
N ARG A 60 18.54 -24.91 11.34
CA ARG A 60 19.35 -25.86 12.08
C ARG A 60 19.13 -27.25 11.51
#